data_AF-A0A397VND8-F1
#
_entry.id   AF-A0A397VND8-F1
#
_cell.length_a   1.000
_cell.length_b   1.000
_cell.length_c   1.000
_cell.angle_alpha   90.00
_cell.angle_beta   90.00
_cell.angle_gamma   90.00
#
_symmetry.space_group_name_H-M   'P 1'
#
loop_
_entity.id
_entity.type
_entity.pdbx_description
1 polymer ?
#
loop_
_entity_poly.entity_id
_entity_poly.type
_entity_poly.pdbx_seq_one_letter_code
_entity_poly.pdbx_strand_id
1 'polypeptide(L)'
;MTFVDNIQPYQPILEKNIWKDIMKRIVDPKRPISSIILPPRIILTPIIPMRFSTIISEEHAAEIASWVDEKSTTYSTKNNPYEFRLLLRGSRYDFACDTFWNLCNKKGNVVLIIKVKDTDEILGGYNPIGWEKPYSYNYIICDRCFIFH
;
A
#
# COMPACT_ATOMS: atom_id res chain seq x y z
N MET A 1 16.31 31.92 -4.44
CA MET A 1 16.18 30.94 -3.33
C MET A 1 17.57 30.69 -2.77
N THR A 2 17.72 30.78 -1.45
CA THR A 2 19.03 30.70 -0.81
C THR A 2 19.28 29.32 -0.19
N PHE A 3 20.54 29.04 0.16
CA PHE A 3 20.95 27.84 0.90
C PHE A 3 20.14 27.65 2.20
N VAL A 4 19.86 28.77 2.87
CA VAL A 4 19.08 28.85 4.12
C VAL A 4 17.70 28.24 3.92
N ASP A 5 17.01 28.59 2.83
CA ASP A 5 15.64 28.14 2.58
C ASP A 5 15.54 26.64 2.28
N ASN A 6 16.58 26.06 1.65
CA ASN A 6 16.54 24.69 1.11
C ASN A 6 17.30 23.66 1.94
N ILE A 7 18.28 24.05 2.75
CA ILE A 7 19.18 23.11 3.43
C ILE A 7 19.08 23.21 4.96
N GLN A 8 18.88 24.41 5.51
CA GLN A 8 18.80 24.61 6.96
C GLN A 8 17.65 23.85 7.66
N PRO A 9 16.43 23.73 7.09
CA PRO A 9 15.34 22.98 7.73
C PRO A 9 15.68 21.52 8.01
N TYR A 10 16.63 20.94 7.27
CA TYR A 10 17.05 19.55 7.39
C TYR A 10 18.25 19.36 8.34
N GLN A 11 18.81 20.44 8.90
CA GLN A 11 19.91 20.34 9.87
C GLN A 11 19.65 19.35 11.03
N PRO A 12 18.44 19.25 11.62
CA PRO A 12 18.19 18.34 12.73
C PRO A 12 18.32 16.85 12.38
N ILE A 13 18.14 16.50 11.10
CA ILE A 13 18.18 15.11 10.61
C ILE A 13 19.52 14.74 9.97
N LEU A 14 20.41 15.71 9.76
CA LEU A 14 21.73 15.49 9.17
C LEU A 14 22.76 15.14 10.23
N GLU A 15 23.64 14.19 9.92
CA GLU A 15 24.79 13.92 10.77
C GLU A 15 25.73 15.14 10.85
N LYS A 16 26.37 15.31 12.01
CA LYS A 16 27.20 16.51 12.29
C LYS A 16 28.39 16.67 11.33
N ASN A 17 29.00 15.57 10.91
CA ASN A 17 30.08 15.51 9.90
C ASN A 17 29.60 16.00 8.53
N ILE A 18 28.41 15.55 8.09
CA ILE A 18 27.80 15.94 6.82
C ILE A 18 27.49 17.43 6.83
N TRP A 19 26.88 17.94 7.91
CA TRP A 19 26.59 19.36 8.06
C TRP A 19 27.87 20.22 7.97
N LYS A 20 28.92 19.80 8.68
CA LYS A 20 30.22 20.49 8.67
C LYS A 20 30.85 20.51 7.26
N ASP A 21 30.74 19.42 6.51
CA ASP A 21 31.29 19.31 5.17
C ASP A 21 30.48 20.11 4.13
N ILE A 22 29.16 20.19 4.29
CA ILE A 22 28.29 21.10 3.52
C ILE A 22 28.72 22.55 3.73
N MET A 23 28.87 22.97 4.99
CA MET A 23 29.28 24.35 5.32
C MET A 23 30.66 24.69 4.75
N LYS A 24 31.62 23.75 4.78
CA LYS A 24 32.94 23.93 4.15
C LYS A 24 32.84 24.15 2.64
N ARG A 25 31.98 23.39 1.95
CA ARG A 25 31.81 23.49 0.48
C ARG A 25 31.10 24.75 0.02
N ILE A 26 30.25 25.34 0.87
CA ILE A 26 29.64 26.65 0.58
C ILE A 26 30.73 27.73 0.55
N VAL A 27 31.67 27.67 1.49
CA VAL A 27 32.76 28.65 1.62
C VAL A 27 33.84 28.42 0.55
N ASP A 28 34.18 27.17 0.28
CA ASP A 28 35.14 26.77 -0.75
C ASP A 28 34.66 25.50 -1.47
N PRO A 29 34.11 25.62 -2.70
CA PRO A 29 33.56 24.48 -3.44
C PRO A 29 34.57 23.37 -3.73
N LYS A 30 35.88 23.67 -3.73
CA LYS A 30 36.93 22.70 -4.06
C LYS A 30 37.47 21.98 -2.83
N ARG A 31 37.00 22.34 -1.64
CA ARG A 31 37.52 21.78 -0.40
C ARG A 31 37.18 20.28 -0.27
N PRO A 32 38.14 19.43 0.09
CA PRO A 32 37.87 18.02 0.30
C PRO A 32 36.93 17.82 1.49
N ILE A 33 36.05 16.83 1.37
CA ILE A 33 35.12 16.42 2.42
C ILE A 33 35.56 15.08 3.01
N SER A 34 35.24 14.87 4.28
CA SER A 34 35.54 13.64 5.02
C SER A 34 34.36 12.67 5.06
N SER A 35 33.16 13.16 4.76
CA SER A 35 31.93 12.37 4.77
C SER A 35 31.94 11.33 3.66
N ILE A 36 31.52 10.10 3.99
CA ILE A 36 31.35 9.01 3.03
C ILE A 36 30.19 9.41 2.10
N ILE A 37 30.50 9.68 0.83
CA ILE A 37 29.47 9.90 -0.17
C ILE A 37 28.87 8.53 -0.47
N LEU A 38 27.69 8.27 0.07
CA LEU A 38 26.92 7.10 -0.32
C LEU A 38 26.60 7.22 -1.82
N PRO A 39 26.64 6.11 -2.57
CA PRO A 39 26.20 6.12 -3.95
C PRO A 39 24.79 6.70 -4.03
N PRO A 40 24.42 7.36 -5.15
CA PRO A 40 23.07 7.82 -5.37
C PRO A 40 22.12 6.68 -5.02
N ARG A 41 21.13 6.95 -4.16
CA ARG A 41 20.01 6.02 -4.01
C ARG A 41 19.32 6.03 -5.35
N ILE A 42 19.66 5.05 -6.19
CA ILE A 42 18.86 4.74 -7.35
C ILE A 42 17.51 4.37 -6.74
N ILE A 43 16.52 5.25 -6.87
CA ILE A 43 15.14 4.81 -6.83
C ILE A 43 15.05 3.97 -8.09
N LEU A 44 15.48 2.71 -7.99
CA LEU A 44 14.93 1.68 -8.83
C LEU A 44 13.45 1.86 -8.52
N THR A 45 12.66 2.39 -9.45
CA THR A 45 11.26 1.97 -9.54
C THR A 45 11.42 0.53 -9.93
N PRO A 46 11.53 -0.40 -8.97
CA PRO A 46 11.69 -1.75 -9.39
C PRO A 46 10.33 -2.01 -10.05
N ILE A 47 10.32 -2.78 -11.12
CA ILE A 47 9.09 -3.52 -11.43
C ILE A 47 9.00 -4.56 -10.30
N ILE A 48 8.81 -4.10 -9.05
CA ILE A 48 8.29 -4.93 -7.98
C ILE A 48 6.89 -5.22 -8.52
N PRO A 49 6.48 -6.49 -8.69
CA PRO A 49 5.06 -6.76 -8.82
C PRO A 49 4.41 -5.98 -7.69
N MET A 50 3.56 -5.01 -8.05
CA MET A 50 3.06 -4.01 -7.12
C MET A 50 2.53 -4.78 -5.91
N ARG A 51 3.27 -4.79 -4.79
CA ARG A 51 2.88 -5.57 -3.60
C ARG A 51 1.73 -4.80 -2.95
N PHE A 52 0.55 -4.94 -3.54
CA PHE A 52 -0.69 -4.31 -3.10
C PHE A 52 -1.10 -4.87 -1.73
N SER A 53 -0.61 -6.06 -1.38
CA SER A 53 -0.87 -6.72 -0.10
C SER A 53 0.40 -7.12 0.64
N THR A 54 0.30 -7.08 1.97
CA THR A 54 1.25 -7.71 2.91
C THR A 54 0.63 -8.95 3.56
N ILE A 55 -0.61 -9.29 3.22
CA ILE A 55 -1.40 -10.38 3.82
C ILE A 55 -1.54 -11.55 2.85
N ILE A 56 -1.84 -11.27 1.58
CA ILE A 56 -2.06 -12.29 0.55
C ILE A 56 -0.93 -12.27 -0.48
N SER A 57 -0.59 -13.45 -1.01
CA SER A 57 0.33 -13.63 -2.12
C SER A 57 -0.40 -13.50 -3.47
N GLU A 58 0.35 -13.61 -4.58
CA GLU A 58 -0.25 -13.63 -5.92
C GLU A 58 -1.09 -14.89 -6.16
N GLU A 59 -0.70 -16.01 -5.55
CA GLU A 59 -1.45 -17.27 -5.61
C GLU A 59 -2.81 -17.14 -4.93
N HIS A 60 -2.86 -16.58 -3.72
CA HIS A 60 -4.13 -16.27 -3.04
C HIS A 60 -5.00 -15.32 -3.87
N ALA A 61 -4.39 -14.31 -4.52
CA ALA A 61 -5.13 -13.38 -5.37
C ALA A 61 -5.72 -14.07 -6.62
N ALA A 62 -4.98 -15.01 -7.23
CA ALA A 62 -5.47 -15.81 -8.34
C ALA A 62 -6.57 -16.80 -7.90
N GLU A 63 -6.48 -17.34 -6.68
CA GLU A 63 -7.52 -18.16 -6.07
C GLU A 63 -8.81 -17.39 -5.85
N ILE A 64 -8.73 -16.23 -5.19
CA ILE A 64 -9.88 -15.33 -4.99
C ILE A 64 -10.51 -14.94 -6.34
N ALA A 65 -9.69 -14.58 -7.34
CA ALA A 65 -10.18 -14.26 -8.68
C ALA A 65 -10.94 -15.43 -9.33
N SER A 66 -10.54 -16.66 -9.03
CA SER A 66 -11.21 -17.86 -9.53
C SER A 66 -12.56 -18.07 -8.86
N TRP A 67 -12.66 -17.79 -7.56
CA TRP A 67 -13.93 -17.83 -6.82
C TRP A 67 -14.91 -16.75 -7.30
N VAL A 68 -14.42 -15.55 -7.62
CA VAL A 68 -15.24 -14.46 -8.20
C VAL A 68 -15.89 -14.89 -9.52
N ASP A 69 -15.18 -15.64 -10.35
CA ASP A 69 -15.68 -16.18 -11.62
C ASP A 69 -16.38 -17.54 -11.49
N GLU A 70 -16.55 -18.05 -10.26
CA GLU A 70 -17.13 -19.38 -9.97
C GLU A 70 -16.44 -20.52 -10.73
N LYS A 71 -15.12 -20.42 -10.94
CA LYS A 71 -14.34 -21.42 -11.67
C LYS A 71 -14.07 -22.65 -10.82
N SER A 72 -14.16 -23.81 -11.47
CA SER A 72 -13.71 -25.08 -10.88
C SER A 72 -12.17 -25.21 -10.89
N THR A 73 -11.48 -24.51 -11.78
CA THR A 73 -10.02 -24.52 -11.88
C THR A 73 -9.44 -23.15 -11.60
N THR A 74 -8.47 -23.11 -10.71
CA THR A 74 -7.82 -21.88 -10.28
C THR A 74 -7.02 -21.24 -11.41
N TYR A 75 -7.11 -19.91 -11.54
CA TYR A 75 -6.18 -19.13 -12.32
C TYR A 75 -4.75 -19.36 -11.80
N SER A 76 -3.80 -19.45 -12.71
CA SER A 76 -2.38 -19.27 -12.37
C SER A 76 -2.08 -17.79 -12.20
N THR A 77 -1.00 -17.47 -11.49
CA THR A 77 -0.50 -16.10 -11.33
C THR A 77 -0.19 -15.42 -12.67
N LYS A 78 0.05 -16.17 -13.75
CA LYS A 78 0.37 -15.65 -15.09
C LYS A 78 -0.84 -15.42 -15.99
N ASN A 79 -1.98 -16.05 -15.70
CA ASN A 79 -3.19 -15.97 -16.53
C ASN A 79 -4.42 -15.48 -15.75
N ASN A 80 -4.19 -14.83 -14.61
CA ASN A 80 -5.24 -14.14 -13.86
C ASN A 80 -5.63 -12.84 -14.60
N PRO A 81 -6.89 -12.68 -15.06
CA PRO A 81 -7.32 -11.47 -15.76
C PRO A 81 -7.58 -10.29 -14.82
N TYR A 82 -7.56 -10.50 -13.50
CA TYR A 82 -7.89 -9.48 -12.52
C TYR A 82 -6.68 -8.64 -12.08
N GLU A 83 -6.88 -7.33 -12.01
CA GLU A 83 -5.97 -6.39 -11.37
C GLU A 83 -6.55 -5.99 -10.00
N PHE A 84 -5.91 -6.43 -8.92
CA PHE A 84 -6.30 -6.03 -7.56
C PHE A 84 -5.72 -4.66 -7.20
N ARG A 85 -6.61 -3.71 -6.91
CA ARG A 85 -6.24 -2.35 -6.48
C ARG A 85 -6.54 -2.17 -5.00
N LEU A 86 -5.51 -1.83 -4.23
CA LEU A 86 -5.65 -1.55 -2.80
C LEU A 86 -6.46 -0.25 -2.59
N LEU A 87 -7.65 -0.36 -2.00
CA LEU A 87 -8.47 0.79 -1.60
C LEU A 87 -8.09 1.29 -0.21
N LEU A 88 -8.08 0.38 0.78
CA LEU A 88 -7.84 0.70 2.18
C LEU A 88 -6.94 -0.37 2.81
N ARG A 89 -6.04 0.05 3.70
CA ARG A 89 -5.23 -0.84 4.54
C ARG A 89 -5.25 -0.37 5.98
N GLY A 90 -5.76 -1.21 6.88
CA GLY A 90 -5.86 -0.88 8.30
C GLY A 90 -4.54 -0.42 8.92
N SER A 91 -3.44 -1.10 8.62
CA SER A 91 -2.10 -0.72 9.12
C SER A 91 -1.55 0.64 8.64
N ARG A 92 -2.24 1.34 7.72
CA ARG A 92 -1.92 2.71 7.31
C ARG A 92 -2.89 3.75 7.84
N TYR A 93 -4.11 3.35 8.23
CA TYR A 93 -5.25 4.25 8.41
C TYR A 93 -6.10 3.90 9.65
N ASP A 94 -5.55 3.11 10.59
CA ASP A 94 -6.12 2.79 11.91
C ASP A 94 -7.59 2.34 11.93
N PHE A 95 -8.04 1.64 10.89
CA PHE A 95 -9.38 1.06 10.75
C PHE A 95 -10.55 2.03 11.01
N ALA A 96 -10.37 3.33 10.82
CA ALA A 96 -11.40 4.31 11.08
C ALA A 96 -12.61 4.16 10.14
N CYS A 97 -13.83 4.19 10.71
CA CYS A 97 -15.09 4.04 9.99
C CYS A 97 -15.26 5.10 8.89
N ASP A 98 -14.95 6.36 9.21
CA ASP A 98 -15.05 7.45 8.23
C ASP A 98 -14.09 7.25 7.05
N THR A 99 -12.87 6.76 7.30
CA THR A 99 -11.92 6.45 6.23
C THR A 99 -12.42 5.31 5.35
N PHE A 100 -13.04 4.28 5.92
CA PHE A 100 -13.68 3.22 5.14
C PHE A 100 -14.76 3.79 4.23
N TRP A 101 -15.69 4.59 4.74
CA TRP A 101 -16.73 5.17 3.91
C TRP A 101 -16.18 6.15 2.87
N ASN A 102 -15.14 6.91 3.18
CA ASN A 102 -14.53 7.83 2.20
C ASN A 102 -13.90 7.10 1.01
N LEU A 103 -13.36 5.89 1.22
CA LEU A 103 -12.63 5.14 0.18
C LEU A 103 -13.46 4.04 -0.50
N CYS A 104 -14.34 3.38 0.25
CA CYS A 104 -15.06 2.18 -0.18
C CYS A 104 -16.55 2.43 -0.51
N ASN A 105 -17.11 3.59 -0.16
CA ASN A 105 -18.53 3.88 -0.44
C ASN A 105 -18.83 3.77 -1.94
N LYS A 106 -19.86 2.99 -2.28
CA LYS A 106 -20.35 2.71 -3.63
C LYS A 106 -19.31 2.05 -4.55
N LYS A 107 -18.24 1.47 -3.98
CA LYS A 107 -17.26 0.68 -4.74
C LYS A 107 -17.75 -0.76 -4.81
N GLY A 108 -18.14 -1.20 -6.00
CA GLY A 108 -18.43 -2.60 -6.31
C GLY A 108 -17.16 -3.42 -6.54
N ASN A 109 -17.33 -4.74 -6.67
CA ASN A 109 -16.25 -5.70 -6.88
C ASN A 109 -15.11 -5.59 -5.85
N VAL A 110 -15.46 -5.46 -4.57
CA VAL A 110 -14.47 -5.29 -3.51
C VAL A 110 -14.29 -6.59 -2.76
N VAL A 111 -13.03 -6.94 -2.51
CA VAL A 111 -12.63 -8.03 -1.63
C VAL A 111 -12.11 -7.45 -0.32
N LEU A 112 -12.66 -7.90 0.79
CA LEU A 112 -12.14 -7.65 2.13
C LEU A 112 -11.19 -8.78 2.52
N ILE A 113 -10.02 -8.42 3.05
CA ILE A 113 -8.99 -9.35 3.51
C ILE A 113 -8.62 -8.99 4.95
N ILE A 114 -8.65 -9.98 5.83
CA ILE A 114 -8.37 -9.85 7.26
C ILE A 114 -7.35 -10.93 7.63
N LYS A 115 -6.25 -10.55 8.26
CA LYS A 115 -5.31 -11.49 8.89
C LYS A 115 -5.61 -11.57 10.38
N VAL A 116 -5.80 -12.77 10.91
CA VAL A 116 -6.01 -12.97 12.36
C VAL A 116 -4.68 -12.79 13.08
N LYS A 117 -4.68 -11.97 14.14
CA LYS A 117 -3.47 -11.61 14.88
C LYS A 117 -2.80 -12.86 15.46
N ASP A 118 -1.47 -12.89 15.42
CA ASP A 118 -0.64 -13.96 15.98
C ASP A 118 -0.89 -15.34 15.36
N THR A 119 -1.49 -15.38 14.16
CA THR A 119 -1.71 -16.59 13.35
C THR A 119 -1.43 -16.31 11.87
N ASP A 120 -1.47 -17.35 11.05
CA ASP A 120 -1.44 -17.24 9.58
C ASP A 120 -2.83 -17.40 8.93
N GLU A 121 -3.89 -17.39 9.72
CA GLU A 121 -5.27 -17.47 9.23
C GLU A 121 -5.68 -16.18 8.50
N ILE A 122 -6.32 -16.35 7.33
CA ILE A 122 -6.78 -15.26 6.46
C ILE A 122 -8.28 -15.40 6.25
N LEU A 123 -9.05 -14.46 6.78
CA LEU A 123 -10.48 -14.37 6.57
C LEU A 123 -10.78 -13.31 5.52
N GLY A 124 -11.90 -13.45 4.83
CA GLY A 124 -12.30 -12.44 3.87
C GLY A 124 -13.71 -12.62 3.34
N GLY A 125 -14.02 -11.75 2.39
CA GLY A 125 -15.26 -11.84 1.66
C GLY A 125 -15.27 -10.94 0.44
N TYR A 126 -16.05 -11.32 -0.55
CA TYR A 126 -16.25 -10.58 -1.79
C TYR A 126 -17.64 -9.98 -1.82
N ASN A 127 -17.70 -8.71 -2.22
CA ASN A 127 -18.95 -7.99 -2.44
C ASN A 127 -18.92 -7.32 -3.83
N PRO A 128 -19.66 -7.86 -4.83
CA PRO A 128 -19.74 -7.28 -6.17
C PRO A 128 -20.52 -5.97 -6.22
N ILE A 129 -21.50 -5.77 -5.34
CA ILE A 129 -22.37 -4.58 -5.35
C ILE A 129 -21.81 -3.43 -4.51
N GLY A 130 -20.85 -3.73 -3.63
CA GLY A 130 -20.20 -2.76 -2.77
C GLY A 130 -20.98 -2.43 -1.50
N TRP A 131 -20.47 -1.46 -0.74
CA TRP A 131 -21.14 -0.93 0.44
C TRP A 131 -21.58 0.50 0.19
N GLU A 132 -22.83 0.81 0.49
CA GLU A 132 -23.33 2.17 0.55
C GLU A 132 -23.47 2.60 2.00
N LYS A 133 -23.00 3.81 2.33
CA LYS A 133 -23.16 4.37 3.67
C LYS A 133 -24.66 4.42 3.99
N PRO A 134 -25.14 3.63 4.97
CA PRO A 134 -26.56 3.47 5.18
C PRO A 134 -27.17 4.76 5.76
N TYR A 135 -28.31 5.19 5.21
CA TYR A 135 -29.19 6.17 5.87
C TYR A 135 -30.11 5.51 6.91
N SER A 136 -30.35 4.20 6.78
CA SER A 136 -31.10 3.33 7.70
C SER A 136 -30.57 1.90 7.62
N TYR A 137 -30.91 1.07 8.62
CA TYR A 137 -30.48 -0.35 8.66
C TYR A 137 -31.29 -1.20 7.68
N ASN A 138 -30.89 -1.20 6.41
CA ASN A 138 -31.45 -2.07 5.38
C ASN A 138 -30.37 -3.04 4.89
N TYR A 139 -30.77 -4.29 4.64
CA TYR A 139 -29.94 -5.27 3.96
C TYR A 139 -30.25 -5.27 2.47
N ILE A 140 -29.23 -5.50 1.66
CA ILE A 140 -29.35 -5.65 0.20
C ILE A 140 -29.05 -7.11 -0.12
N ILE A 141 -29.93 -7.75 -0.88
CA ILE A 141 -29.75 -9.14 -1.32
C ILE A 141 -28.70 -9.17 -2.45
N CYS A 142 -27.77 -10.11 -2.34
CA CYS A 142 -26.66 -10.28 -3.27
C CYS A 142 -26.26 -11.75 -3.33
N ASP A 143 -26.69 -12.45 -4.37
CA ASP A 143 -26.47 -13.90 -4.51
C ASP A 143 -25.03 -14.24 -4.91
N ARG A 144 -24.25 -13.23 -5.31
CA ARG A 144 -22.83 -13.34 -5.69
C ARG A 144 -21.86 -12.93 -4.59
N CYS A 145 -22.38 -12.58 -3.40
CA CYS A 145 -21.57 -12.24 -2.25
C CYS A 145 -21.14 -13.51 -1.53
N PHE A 146 -19.88 -13.62 -1.13
CA PHE A 146 -19.38 -14.79 -0.40
C PHE A 146 -18.32 -14.42 0.63
N ILE A 147 -18.12 -15.31 1.60
CA ILE A 147 -17.07 -15.24 2.62
C ILE A 147 -16.11 -16.41 2.45
N PHE A 148 -14.87 -16.25 2.89
CA PHE A 148 -13.85 -17.30 2.87
C PHE A 148 -12.94 -17.21 4.10
N HIS A 149 -12.27 -18.31 4.40
CA HIS A 149 -11.29 -18.48 5.47
C HIS A 149 -10.20 -19.46 5.04
#